data_AF-A0A9P1C3U1-F1
#
_entry.id   AF-A0A9P1C3U1-F1
#
_cell.length_a   1.000
_cell.length_b   1.000
_cell.length_c   1.000
_cell.angle_alpha   90.00
_cell.angle_beta   90.00
_cell.angle_gamma   90.00
#
_symmetry.space_group_name_H-M   'P 1'
#
loop_
_entity.id
_entity.type
_entity.pdbx_description
1 polymer ?
#
loop_
_entity_poly.entity_id
_entity_poly.type
_entity_poly.pdbx_seq_one_letter_code
_entity_poly.pdbx_strand_id
1 'polypeptide(L)'
;MAAAGIDGHGTPSAPLAGSGAPAQAAAEAPSVPEGLCCKLCARTLPASSPGRMRNKTWTCRHCLSLELLLYRHLGSSEKQGWSVDSRTDFYRRATAVEVAGCRWSTVKTMIVESQATRLVKEQENRVTAKSLPLSVWIKKGYDEEAVRKYPAEEDENLGTLYAVPVKSVTMKEARQLIEEELQRKEKEVLQKNAKKVKRQDDDVDGREEEEWDVVPHRPAASGGQPKGDLGEQ
;
A
#
# COMPACT_ATOMS: atom_id res chain seq x y z
N MET A 1 48.76 51.67 -19.27
CA MET A 1 49.36 52.53 -20.32
C MET A 1 50.22 51.65 -21.20
N ALA A 2 50.09 51.84 -22.50
CA ALA A 2 50.52 50.94 -23.57
C ALA A 2 52.02 50.99 -23.88
N ALA A 3 52.54 49.90 -24.46
CA ALA A 3 53.56 49.80 -25.51
C ALA A 3 54.02 48.33 -25.57
N ALA A 4 54.41 47.70 -26.67
CA ALA A 4 54.31 47.89 -28.11
C ALA A 4 54.85 46.56 -28.69
N GLY A 5 54.34 46.11 -29.84
CA GLY A 5 54.69 44.81 -30.44
C GLY A 5 56.04 44.78 -31.15
N ILE A 6 56.45 43.57 -31.57
CA ILE A 6 57.31 43.30 -32.73
C ILE A 6 56.97 41.94 -33.36
N ASP A 7 57.00 41.94 -34.69
CA ASP A 7 56.71 40.92 -35.69
C ASP A 7 57.61 39.66 -35.68
N GLY A 8 57.15 38.59 -36.36
CA GLY A 8 58.07 37.56 -36.85
C GLY A 8 57.43 36.27 -37.38
N HIS A 9 57.17 36.23 -38.68
CA HIS A 9 56.72 35.09 -39.49
C HIS A 9 57.64 33.84 -39.40
N GLY A 10 57.06 32.63 -39.60
CA GLY A 10 57.84 31.48 -40.10
C GLY A 10 57.30 30.08 -39.83
N THR A 11 56.21 29.66 -40.48
CA THR A 11 56.02 28.26 -40.91
C THR A 11 56.81 28.04 -42.20
N PRO A 12 57.46 26.88 -42.47
CA PRO A 12 56.70 25.65 -42.73
C PRO A 12 57.40 24.32 -42.41
N SER A 13 56.62 23.24 -42.56
CA SER A 13 57.00 21.87 -42.98
C SER A 13 56.68 20.79 -41.96
N ALA A 14 55.53 20.16 -42.15
CA ALA A 14 55.35 18.75 -41.87
C ALA A 14 56.23 17.93 -42.84
N PRO A 15 56.67 16.72 -42.44
CA PRO A 15 55.93 15.57 -42.96
C PRO A 15 55.73 14.42 -41.96
N LEU A 16 54.54 13.82 -42.12
CA LEU A 16 54.27 12.38 -42.23
C LEU A 16 54.53 11.42 -41.04
N ALA A 17 53.40 10.89 -40.58
CA ALA A 17 53.10 9.47 -40.40
C ALA A 17 53.75 8.73 -39.22
N GLY A 18 52.91 8.47 -38.22
CA GLY A 18 53.14 7.48 -37.17
C GLY A 18 51.83 7.09 -36.51
N SER A 19 51.16 6.10 -37.10
CA SER A 19 49.91 5.49 -36.63
C SER A 19 49.98 5.01 -35.19
N GLY A 20 48.96 5.32 -34.37
CA GLY A 20 48.85 4.80 -33.01
C GLY A 20 47.57 5.19 -32.28
N ALA A 21 46.53 4.36 -32.48
CA ALA A 21 45.36 4.13 -31.62
C ALA A 21 44.41 5.32 -31.29
N PRO A 22 43.16 5.31 -31.77
CA PRO A 22 42.10 6.09 -31.15
C PRO A 22 41.75 5.49 -29.79
N ALA A 23 41.97 6.26 -28.73
CA ALA A 23 41.41 6.00 -27.40
C ALA A 23 39.88 5.91 -27.55
N GLN A 24 39.37 4.69 -27.36
CA GLN A 24 37.97 4.36 -27.49
C GLN A 24 37.15 5.18 -26.51
N ALA A 25 36.25 6.00 -27.05
CA ALA A 25 35.08 6.46 -26.34
C ALA A 25 34.31 5.22 -25.86
N ALA A 26 34.38 4.94 -24.56
CA ALA A 26 33.47 4.01 -23.91
C ALA A 26 32.06 4.61 -24.03
N ALA A 27 31.33 4.18 -25.06
CA ALA A 27 29.90 4.38 -25.15
C ALA A 27 29.28 3.72 -23.91
N GLU A 28 28.78 4.54 -23.00
CA GLU A 28 27.93 4.14 -21.89
C GLU A 28 26.74 3.37 -22.49
N ALA A 29 26.74 2.05 -22.33
CA ALA A 29 25.63 1.22 -22.76
C ALA A 29 24.37 1.68 -22.01
N PRO A 30 23.22 1.89 -22.69
CA PRO A 30 21.98 2.19 -22.00
C PRO A 30 21.66 1.01 -21.08
N SER A 31 21.81 1.23 -19.77
CA SER A 31 21.46 0.25 -18.74
C SER A 31 20.00 -0.15 -18.95
N VAL A 32 19.79 -1.38 -19.43
CA VAL A 32 18.45 -1.98 -19.52
C VAL A 32 17.82 -1.86 -18.14
N PRO A 33 16.56 -1.42 -17.99
CA PRO A 33 15.93 -1.42 -16.69
C PRO A 33 15.84 -2.89 -16.21
N GLU A 34 16.79 -3.31 -15.36
CA GLU A 34 16.97 -4.69 -14.87
C GLU A 34 15.84 -5.14 -13.90
N GLY A 35 14.76 -4.36 -13.83
CA GLY A 35 13.70 -4.55 -12.87
C GLY A 35 12.31 -4.31 -13.42
N LEU A 36 11.36 -5.08 -12.91
CA LEU A 36 9.93 -4.95 -13.15
C LEU A 36 9.29 -4.17 -12.00
N CYS A 37 8.50 -3.16 -12.33
CA CYS A 37 7.75 -2.40 -11.32
C CYS A 37 6.37 -3.02 -11.09
N CYS A 38 6.08 -3.37 -9.83
CA CYS A 38 4.77 -3.91 -9.45
C CYS A 38 3.71 -2.81 -9.44
N LYS A 39 2.61 -2.99 -10.19
CA LYS A 39 1.48 -2.04 -10.22
C LYS A 39 0.86 -1.77 -8.84
N LEU A 40 0.86 -2.76 -7.94
CA LEU A 40 0.17 -2.66 -6.66
C LEU A 40 1.02 -2.07 -5.53
N CYS A 41 2.26 -2.52 -5.35
CA CYS A 41 3.13 -1.97 -4.28
C CYS A 41 4.12 -0.90 -4.77
N ALA A 42 4.17 -0.64 -6.08
CA ALA A 42 5.09 0.30 -6.74
C ALA A 42 6.58 0.04 -6.46
N ARG A 43 6.94 -1.20 -6.10
CA ARG A 43 8.35 -1.60 -5.90
C ARG A 43 8.92 -2.14 -7.18
N THR A 44 10.16 -1.75 -7.48
CA THR A 44 10.98 -2.34 -8.53
C THR A 44 11.62 -3.61 -8.00
N LEU A 45 11.39 -4.73 -8.67
CA LEU A 45 11.91 -6.04 -8.32
C LEU A 45 12.74 -6.57 -9.50
N PRO A 46 13.77 -7.41 -9.26
CA PRO A 46 14.55 -8.02 -10.33
C PRO A 46 13.65 -8.70 -11.38
N ALA A 47 14.03 -8.68 -12.65
CA ALA A 47 13.26 -9.31 -13.73
C ALA A 47 13.00 -10.82 -13.53
N SER A 48 13.86 -11.49 -12.75
CA SER A 48 13.71 -12.90 -12.34
C SER A 48 12.65 -13.13 -11.24
N SER A 49 12.07 -12.07 -10.68
CA SER A 49 11.14 -12.19 -9.56
C SER A 49 9.80 -12.81 -9.99
N PRO A 50 9.21 -13.69 -9.17
CA PRO A 50 7.93 -14.31 -9.50
C PRO A 50 6.80 -13.28 -9.51
N GLY A 51 5.99 -13.30 -10.56
CA GLY A 51 4.86 -12.40 -10.74
C GLY A 51 4.00 -12.77 -11.94
N ARG A 52 2.96 -11.97 -12.18
CA ARG A 52 2.04 -12.14 -13.31
C ARG A 52 2.01 -10.85 -14.12
N MET A 53 2.16 -10.99 -15.44
CA MET A 53 1.97 -9.91 -16.41
C MET A 53 0.52 -9.93 -16.92
N ARG A 54 -0.16 -8.79 -16.91
CA ARG A 54 -1.50 -8.60 -17.52
C ARG A 54 -1.55 -7.23 -18.19
N ASN A 55 -1.92 -7.18 -19.47
CA ASN A 55 -2.12 -5.94 -20.22
C ASN A 55 -0.97 -4.92 -20.04
N LYS A 56 0.28 -5.37 -20.21
CA LYS A 56 1.51 -4.55 -20.04
C LYS A 56 1.79 -4.07 -18.61
N THR A 57 1.06 -4.56 -17.62
CA THR A 57 1.30 -4.27 -16.21
C THR A 57 1.76 -5.54 -15.48
N TRP A 58 2.82 -5.42 -14.69
CA TRP A 58 3.35 -6.52 -13.91
C TRP A 58 2.92 -6.42 -12.46
N THR A 59 2.57 -7.55 -11.85
CA THR A 59 2.21 -7.66 -10.43
C THR A 59 3.04 -8.75 -9.78
N CYS A 60 3.73 -8.44 -8.69
CA CYS A 60 4.55 -9.42 -7.98
C CYS A 60 3.68 -10.50 -7.31
N ARG A 61 4.23 -11.71 -7.12
CA ARG A 61 3.52 -12.85 -6.51
C ARG A 61 2.89 -12.52 -5.15
N HIS A 62 3.59 -11.72 -4.35
CA HIS A 62 3.12 -11.23 -3.05
C HIS A 62 1.80 -10.45 -3.18
N CYS A 63 1.80 -9.41 -4.00
CA CYS A 63 0.62 -8.56 -4.17
C CYS A 63 -0.50 -9.32 -4.89
N LEU A 64 -0.18 -10.23 -5.80
CA LEU A 64 -1.17 -11.09 -6.46
C LEU A 64 -1.89 -11.99 -5.44
N SER A 65 -1.15 -12.63 -4.53
CA SER A 65 -1.73 -13.49 -3.49
C SER A 65 -2.65 -12.70 -2.56
N LEU A 66 -2.23 -11.50 -2.18
CA LEU A 66 -3.02 -10.60 -1.34
C LEU A 66 -4.25 -10.05 -2.06
N GLU A 67 -4.15 -9.72 -3.35
CA GLU A 67 -5.26 -9.27 -4.19
C GLU A 67 -6.33 -10.36 -4.33
N LEU A 68 -5.93 -11.62 -4.56
CA LEU A 68 -6.88 -12.74 -4.61
C LEU A 68 -7.59 -12.95 -3.26
N LEU A 69 -6.86 -12.83 -2.16
CA LEU A 69 -7.44 -12.93 -0.82
C LEU A 69 -8.44 -11.81 -0.54
N LEU A 70 -8.10 -10.56 -0.91
CA LEU A 70 -9.00 -9.41 -0.81
C LEU A 70 -10.23 -9.59 -1.71
N TYR A 71 -10.06 -10.10 -2.92
CA TYR A 71 -11.17 -10.34 -3.84
C TYR A 71 -12.18 -11.34 -3.26
N ARG A 72 -11.71 -12.41 -2.64
CA ARG A 72 -12.58 -13.43 -2.02
C ARG A 72 -13.46 -12.87 -0.90
N HIS A 73 -12.94 -11.91 -0.12
CA HIS A 73 -13.62 -11.41 1.08
C HIS A 73 -14.33 -10.06 0.86
N LEU A 74 -13.75 -9.16 0.07
CA LEU A 74 -14.25 -7.80 -0.15
C LEU A 74 -14.71 -7.55 -1.60
N GLY A 75 -14.51 -8.52 -2.50
CA GLY A 75 -14.88 -8.41 -3.91
C GLY A 75 -13.91 -7.55 -4.73
N SER A 76 -14.37 -7.12 -5.92
CA SER A 76 -13.58 -6.30 -6.85
C SER A 76 -13.01 -5.05 -6.19
N SER A 77 -11.84 -4.61 -6.67
CA SER A 77 -11.15 -3.39 -6.22
C SER A 77 -12.05 -2.16 -6.14
N GLU A 78 -12.99 -2.01 -7.07
CA GLU A 78 -13.94 -0.90 -7.13
C GLU A 78 -14.94 -0.93 -5.97
N LYS A 79 -15.36 -2.12 -5.54
CA LYS A 79 -16.32 -2.32 -4.45
C LYS A 79 -15.69 -2.13 -3.08
N GLN A 80 -14.37 -2.21 -2.99
CA GLN A 80 -13.63 -2.01 -1.75
C GLN A 80 -13.70 -0.53 -1.29
N GLY A 81 -13.86 0.41 -2.22
CA GLY A 81 -14.01 1.84 -1.93
C GLY A 81 -12.71 2.50 -1.46
N TRP A 82 -11.55 1.98 -1.87
CA TRP A 82 -10.25 2.53 -1.52
C TRP A 82 -9.76 3.51 -2.59
N SER A 83 -9.12 4.59 -2.17
CA SER A 83 -8.35 5.44 -3.09
C SER A 83 -7.14 4.68 -3.63
N VAL A 84 -6.67 5.08 -4.83
CA VAL A 84 -5.51 4.45 -5.49
C VAL A 84 -4.26 4.56 -4.61
N ASP A 85 -4.03 5.72 -4.00
CA ASP A 85 -2.89 5.96 -3.11
C ASP A 85 -2.97 5.09 -1.86
N SER A 86 -4.14 5.01 -1.22
CA SER A 86 -4.30 4.19 -0.02
C SER A 86 -4.15 2.71 -0.32
N ARG A 87 -4.61 2.26 -1.48
CA ARG A 87 -4.43 0.88 -1.92
C ARG A 87 -2.94 0.58 -2.13
N THR A 88 -2.24 1.46 -2.83
CA THR A 88 -0.81 1.30 -3.11
C THR A 88 0.02 1.28 -1.81
N ASP A 89 -0.30 2.18 -0.89
CA ASP A 89 0.36 2.27 0.40
C ASP A 89 0.07 1.06 1.29
N PHE A 90 -1.16 0.54 1.29
CA PHE A 90 -1.49 -0.74 1.95
C PHE A 90 -0.63 -1.88 1.39
N TYR A 91 -0.56 -2.04 0.07
CA TYR A 91 0.26 -3.08 -0.55
C TYR A 91 1.74 -2.92 -0.23
N ARG A 92 2.25 -1.68 -0.19
CA ARG A 92 3.63 -1.39 0.19
C ARG A 92 3.90 -1.81 1.63
N ARG A 93 3.05 -1.43 2.58
CA ARG A 93 3.18 -1.84 4.00
C ARG A 93 3.04 -3.34 4.18
N ALA A 94 2.13 -3.97 3.43
CA ALA A 94 1.89 -5.41 3.51
C ALA A 94 3.06 -6.25 3.02
N THR A 95 4.06 -5.64 2.39
CA THR A 95 5.26 -6.35 1.94
C THR A 95 6.31 -6.58 3.01
N ALA A 96 6.19 -5.90 4.16
CA ALA A 96 7.01 -6.17 5.34
C ALA A 96 6.52 -7.41 6.10
N VAL A 97 5.34 -7.92 5.78
CA VAL A 97 4.75 -9.12 6.39
C VAL A 97 4.90 -10.28 5.42
N GLU A 98 5.32 -11.44 5.88
CA GLU A 98 5.32 -12.64 5.04
C GLU A 98 3.88 -13.04 4.68
N VAL A 99 3.51 -12.92 3.40
CA VAL A 99 2.16 -13.26 2.91
C VAL A 99 2.00 -14.74 2.60
N ALA A 100 3.09 -15.52 2.59
CA ALA A 100 3.02 -16.97 2.47
C ALA A 100 2.28 -17.54 3.70
N GLY A 101 1.01 -17.90 3.54
CA GLY A 101 0.16 -18.37 4.63
C GLY A 101 -0.55 -17.26 5.42
N CYS A 102 -0.56 -16.01 4.93
CA CYS A 102 -1.31 -14.94 5.59
C CYS A 102 -2.79 -15.31 5.72
N ARG A 103 -3.25 -15.45 6.96
CA ARG A 103 -4.66 -15.65 7.28
C ARG A 103 -5.43 -14.36 7.01
N TRP A 104 -6.69 -14.50 6.62
CA TRP A 104 -7.58 -13.35 6.42
C TRP A 104 -7.63 -12.43 7.64
N SER A 105 -7.61 -12.99 8.85
CA SER A 105 -7.58 -12.23 10.10
C SER A 105 -6.42 -11.24 10.16
N THR A 106 -5.21 -11.65 9.77
CA THR A 106 -4.03 -10.78 9.76
C THR A 106 -4.20 -9.64 8.76
N VAL A 107 -4.67 -9.98 7.55
CA VAL A 107 -4.93 -8.99 6.50
C VAL A 107 -6.01 -8.00 6.95
N LYS A 108 -7.07 -8.49 7.60
CA LYS A 108 -8.12 -7.67 8.19
C LYS A 108 -7.58 -6.69 9.23
N THR A 109 -6.75 -7.15 10.17
CA THR A 109 -6.08 -6.28 11.15
C THR A 109 -5.26 -5.19 10.46
N MET A 110 -4.46 -5.55 9.45
CA MET A 110 -3.65 -4.58 8.71
C MET A 110 -4.51 -3.54 7.95
N ILE A 111 -5.65 -3.96 7.40
CA ILE A 111 -6.60 -3.03 6.76
C ILE A 111 -7.17 -2.07 7.80
N VAL A 112 -7.61 -2.59 8.95
CA VAL A 112 -8.19 -1.78 10.04
C VAL A 112 -7.15 -0.78 10.56
N GLU A 113 -5.93 -1.22 10.83
CA GLU A 113 -4.86 -0.35 11.32
C GLU A 113 -4.47 0.73 10.31
N SER A 114 -4.29 0.36 9.04
CA SER A 114 -3.89 1.31 7.99
C SER A 114 -4.96 2.36 7.73
N GLN A 115 -6.23 1.95 7.65
CA GLN A 115 -7.34 2.87 7.44
C GLN A 115 -7.68 3.70 8.67
N ALA A 116 -7.64 3.12 9.88
CA ALA A 116 -7.87 3.87 11.11
C ALA A 116 -6.79 4.94 11.31
N THR A 117 -5.52 4.60 11.08
CA THR A 117 -4.42 5.58 11.14
C THR A 117 -4.64 6.70 10.13
N ARG A 118 -5.11 6.38 8.92
CA ARG A 118 -5.40 7.40 7.90
C ARG A 118 -6.55 8.30 8.31
N LEU A 119 -7.63 7.71 8.82
CA LEU A 119 -8.81 8.45 9.28
C LEU A 119 -8.47 9.38 10.44
N VAL A 120 -7.67 8.92 11.40
CA VAL A 120 -7.17 9.78 12.48
C VAL A 120 -6.29 10.90 11.94
N LYS A 121 -5.35 10.63 11.02
CA LYS A 121 -4.53 11.70 10.39
C LYS A 121 -5.38 12.71 9.62
N GLU A 122 -6.38 12.25 8.87
CA GLU A 122 -7.28 13.11 8.11
C GLU A 122 -8.13 14.00 9.03
N GLN A 123 -8.63 13.44 10.13
CA GLN A 123 -9.40 14.18 11.11
C GLN A 123 -8.54 15.03 12.05
N GLU A 124 -7.29 14.66 12.30
CA GLU A 124 -6.30 15.52 12.98
C GLU A 124 -6.00 16.79 12.18
N ASN A 125 -6.10 16.73 10.85
CA ASN A 125 -6.04 17.91 10.00
C ASN A 125 -7.33 18.74 10.09
N ARG A 126 -8.46 18.12 10.47
CA ARG A 126 -9.73 18.79 10.71
C ARG A 126 -9.80 19.31 12.15
N VAL A 127 -9.23 20.49 12.35
CA VAL A 127 -9.23 21.18 13.63
C VAL A 127 -10.66 21.60 14.01
N THR A 128 -11.18 21.10 15.13
CA THR A 128 -12.46 21.54 15.69
C THR A 128 -12.21 22.50 16.85
N ALA A 129 -12.71 23.74 16.74
CA ALA A 129 -12.67 24.68 17.86
C ALA A 129 -13.68 24.24 18.92
N LYS A 130 -13.20 24.02 20.16
CA LYS A 130 -14.08 23.77 21.31
C LYS A 130 -14.05 25.01 22.18
N SER A 131 -15.21 25.53 22.56
CA SER A 131 -15.35 26.67 23.49
C SER A 131 -15.37 26.12 24.90
N LEU A 132 -14.33 26.38 25.70
CA LEU A 132 -14.26 25.96 27.11
C LEU A 132 -13.71 27.08 28.00
N PRO A 133 -14.04 27.11 29.31
CA PRO A 133 -13.50 28.09 30.23
C PRO A 133 -11.97 27.97 30.36
N LEU A 134 -11.32 29.09 30.69
CA LEU A 134 -9.86 29.18 30.86
C LEU A 134 -9.32 28.13 31.84
N SER A 135 -10.03 27.89 32.95
CA SER A 135 -9.65 26.91 33.97
C SER A 135 -9.59 25.47 33.45
N VAL A 136 -10.41 25.12 32.45
CA VAL A 136 -10.42 23.80 31.82
C VAL A 136 -9.24 23.65 30.85
N TRP A 137 -8.85 24.72 30.16
CA TRP A 137 -7.68 24.72 29.29
C TRP A 137 -6.36 24.57 30.06
N ILE A 138 -6.21 25.31 31.16
CA ILE A 138 -5.03 25.22 32.02
C ILE A 138 -4.89 23.80 32.60
N LYS A 139 -5.99 23.18 33.05
CA LYS A 139 -5.99 21.78 33.52
C LYS A 139 -5.62 20.77 32.44
N LYS A 140 -5.86 21.09 31.16
CA LYS A 140 -5.43 20.27 30.01
C LYS A 140 -3.98 20.52 29.60
N GLY A 141 -3.26 21.40 30.30
CA GLY A 141 -1.86 21.70 30.03
C GLY A 141 -1.63 22.76 28.96
N TYR A 142 -2.63 23.60 28.66
CA TYR A 142 -2.47 24.72 27.74
C TYR A 142 -2.06 25.99 28.50
N ASP A 143 -1.13 26.76 27.94
CA ASP A 143 -0.70 28.05 28.49
C ASP A 143 -1.83 29.09 28.45
N GLU A 144 -2.02 29.79 29.58
CA GLU A 144 -3.07 30.81 29.74
C GLU A 144 -2.96 31.93 28.70
N GLU A 145 -1.72 32.39 28.44
CA GLU A 145 -1.42 33.43 27.47
C GLU A 145 -1.71 33.00 26.02
N ALA A 146 -1.58 31.70 25.73
CA ALA A 146 -1.87 31.15 24.42
C ALA A 146 -3.38 31.02 24.20
N VAL A 147 -4.13 30.59 25.22
CA VAL A 147 -5.59 30.42 25.18
C VAL A 147 -6.30 31.77 25.02
N ARG A 148 -5.81 32.83 25.67
CA ARG A 148 -6.41 34.16 25.62
C ARG A 148 -6.32 34.86 24.26
N LYS A 149 -5.47 34.37 23.36
CA LYS A 149 -5.34 34.87 21.96
C LYS A 149 -6.42 34.34 21.03
N TYR A 150 -7.17 33.32 21.44
CA TYR A 150 -8.26 32.75 20.67
C TYR A 150 -9.57 33.52 20.89
N PRO A 151 -10.53 33.45 19.95
CA PRO A 151 -11.82 34.13 20.10
C PRO A 151 -12.52 33.67 21.37
N ALA A 152 -13.03 34.66 22.11
CA ALA A 152 -13.74 34.47 23.35
C ALA A 152 -15.23 34.73 23.13
N GLU A 153 -16.06 33.85 23.68
CA GLU A 153 -17.51 33.97 23.69
C GLU A 153 -17.97 34.07 25.15
N GLU A 154 -18.92 34.96 25.43
CA GLU A 154 -19.46 35.12 26.77
C GLU A 154 -20.73 34.28 26.91
N ASP A 155 -20.71 33.34 27.85
CA ASP A 155 -21.85 32.50 28.20
C ASP A 155 -22.36 32.88 29.59
N GLU A 156 -23.67 33.10 29.73
CA GLU A 156 -24.30 33.60 30.97
C GLU A 156 -24.09 32.67 32.17
N ASN A 157 -23.91 31.37 31.91
CA ASN A 157 -23.77 30.33 32.94
C ASN A 157 -22.31 29.92 33.21
N LEU A 158 -21.40 30.11 32.26
CA LEU A 158 -20.03 29.57 32.31
C LEU A 158 -18.94 30.65 32.24
N GLY A 159 -19.32 31.91 32.02
CA GLY A 159 -18.41 33.04 31.88
C GLY A 159 -17.72 33.06 30.52
N THR A 160 -16.51 33.61 30.46
CA THR A 160 -15.73 33.73 29.23
C THR A 160 -15.20 32.36 28.77
N LEU A 161 -15.69 31.89 27.63
CA LEU A 161 -15.26 30.67 26.97
C LEU A 161 -14.25 31.02 25.88
N TYR A 162 -13.13 30.31 25.86
CA TYR A 162 -12.13 30.45 24.81
C TYR A 162 -12.26 29.29 23.81
N ALA A 163 -12.41 29.63 22.54
CA ALA A 163 -12.56 28.67 21.45
C ALA A 163 -11.19 28.17 20.97
N VAL A 164 -10.62 27.20 21.69
CA VAL A 164 -9.32 26.63 21.34
C VAL A 164 -9.51 25.48 20.34
N PRO A 165 -8.75 25.47 19.24
CA PRO A 165 -8.71 24.37 18.30
C PRO A 165 -8.18 23.07 18.96
N VAL A 166 -9.04 22.06 19.10
CA VAL A 166 -8.68 20.74 19.63
C VAL A 166 -8.85 19.67 18.57
N LYS A 167 -7.82 18.82 18.47
CA LYS A 167 -7.86 17.57 17.72
C LYS A 167 -8.35 16.49 18.67
N SER A 168 -9.57 15.98 18.47
CA SER A 168 -10.06 14.85 19.27
C SER A 168 -10.62 13.79 18.35
N VAL A 169 -9.79 12.78 18.07
CA VAL A 169 -10.26 11.51 17.54
C VAL A 169 -9.59 10.42 18.34
N THR A 170 -10.40 9.56 18.93
CA THR A 170 -9.84 8.42 19.64
C THR A 170 -9.53 7.35 18.60
N MET A 171 -8.27 6.90 18.51
CA MET A 171 -7.87 5.77 17.64
C MET A 171 -8.80 4.55 17.77
N LYS A 172 -9.41 4.36 18.94
CA LYS A 172 -10.40 3.32 19.22
C LYS A 172 -11.67 3.46 18.39
N GLU A 173 -12.24 4.67 18.30
CA GLU A 173 -13.46 4.95 17.52
C GLU A 173 -13.19 4.77 16.02
N ALA A 174 -12.04 5.26 15.55
CA ALA A 174 -11.59 5.07 14.17
C ALA A 174 -11.47 3.58 13.79
N ARG A 175 -10.87 2.76 14.66
CA ARG A 175 -10.75 1.32 14.45
C ARG A 175 -12.11 0.63 14.38
N GLN A 176 -13.01 0.95 15.32
CA GLN A 176 -14.34 0.35 15.38
C GLN A 176 -15.16 0.64 14.11
N LEU A 177 -15.19 1.90 13.68
CA LEU A 177 -15.91 2.31 12.46
C LEU A 177 -15.42 1.56 11.22
N ILE A 178 -14.10 1.44 11.06
CA ILE A 178 -13.52 0.72 9.92
C ILE A 178 -13.80 -0.78 10.01
N GLU A 179 -13.76 -1.37 11.20
CA GLU A 179 -14.04 -2.78 11.39
C GLU A 179 -15.50 -3.14 11.10
N GLU A 180 -16.46 -2.33 11.56
CA GLU A 180 -17.89 -2.49 11.27
C GLU A 180 -18.16 -2.39 9.76
N GLU A 181 -17.59 -1.40 9.09
CA GLU A 181 -17.68 -1.22 7.63
C GLU A 181 -17.15 -2.45 6.88
N LEU A 182 -15.99 -2.97 7.32
CA LEU A 182 -15.35 -4.10 6.70
C LEU A 182 -16.14 -5.39 6.93
N GLN A 183 -16.69 -5.60 8.12
CA GLN A 183 -17.59 -6.73 8.40
C GLN A 183 -18.86 -6.68 7.55
N ARG A 184 -19.43 -5.49 7.31
CA ARG A 184 -20.59 -5.33 6.42
C ARG A 184 -20.25 -5.78 4.99
N LYS A 185 -19.13 -5.30 4.45
CA LYS A 185 -18.65 -5.68 3.11
C LYS A 185 -18.36 -7.17 2.97
N GLU A 186 -17.73 -7.78 3.98
CA GLU A 186 -17.50 -9.22 4.03
C GLU A 186 -18.81 -10.01 3.93
N LYS A 187 -19.81 -9.67 4.76
CA LYS A 187 -21.12 -10.32 4.75
C LYS A 187 -21.82 -10.19 3.40
N GLU A 188 -21.78 -9.02 2.78
CA GLU A 188 -22.38 -8.80 1.46
C GLU A 188 -21.75 -9.66 0.37
N VAL A 189 -20.42 -9.81 0.37
CA VAL A 189 -19.70 -10.63 -0.61
C VAL A 189 -20.01 -12.11 -0.39
N LEU A 190 -19.97 -12.59 0.85
CA LEU A 190 -20.31 -13.97 1.19
C LEU A 190 -21.76 -14.31 0.80
N GLN A 191 -22.71 -13.41 1.06
CA GLN A 191 -24.11 -13.59 0.64
C GLN A 191 -24.26 -13.63 -0.88
N LYS A 192 -23.56 -12.76 -1.62
CA LYS A 192 -23.57 -12.76 -3.10
C LYS A 192 -22.97 -14.06 -3.66
N ASN A 193 -21.89 -14.54 -3.07
CA ASN A 193 -21.24 -15.79 -3.47
C ASN A 193 -22.14 -17.00 -3.20
N ALA A 194 -22.79 -17.06 -2.03
CA ALA A 194 -23.74 -18.13 -1.70
C ALA A 194 -24.95 -18.17 -2.67
N LYS A 195 -25.47 -17.01 -3.05
CA LYS A 195 -26.57 -16.92 -4.03
C LYS A 195 -26.14 -17.36 -5.44
N LYS A 196 -24.90 -17.07 -5.85
CA LYS A 196 -24.36 -17.50 -7.15
C LYS A 196 -24.23 -19.02 -7.23
N VAL A 197 -23.71 -19.65 -6.17
CA VAL A 197 -23.58 -21.12 -6.09
C VAL A 197 -24.95 -21.78 -6.20
N LYS A 198 -25.96 -21.28 -5.49
CA LYS A 198 -27.33 -21.84 -5.56
C LYS A 198 -27.91 -21.79 -6.98
N ARG A 199 -27.78 -20.65 -7.68
CA ARG A 199 -28.26 -20.50 -9.06
C ARG A 199 -27.55 -21.40 -10.07
N GLN A 200 -26.31 -21.78 -9.81
CA GLN A 200 -25.53 -22.62 -10.72
C GLN A 200 -25.89 -24.11 -10.58
N ASP A 201 -26.41 -24.51 -9.41
CA ASP A 201 -26.95 -25.85 -9.15
C ASP A 201 -28.34 -26.03 -9.79
N ASP A 202 -29.12 -24.95 -9.90
CA ASP A 202 -30.45 -24.95 -10.51
C ASP A 202 -30.43 -24.89 -12.08
N ASP A 203 -29.27 -24.67 -12.72
CA ASP A 203 -29.13 -24.33 -14.16
C ASP A 203 -28.11 -25.24 -14.90
N VAL A 204 -28.10 -26.54 -14.60
CA VAL A 204 -27.31 -27.53 -15.36
C VAL A 204 -28.12 -28.01 -16.58
N ASP A 205 -28.11 -27.20 -17.64
CA ASP A 205 -28.05 -27.69 -19.03
C ASP A 205 -27.25 -26.69 -19.90
N GLY A 206 -25.98 -27.05 -20.17
CA GLY A 206 -25.19 -26.57 -21.30
C GLY A 206 -24.69 -25.11 -21.30
N ARG A 207 -23.52 -24.84 -20.68
CA ARG A 207 -22.59 -23.85 -21.24
C ARG A 207 -21.15 -23.99 -20.74
N GLU A 208 -20.22 -23.98 -21.70
CA GLU A 208 -18.77 -24.11 -21.57
C GLU A 208 -18.15 -23.35 -20.40
N GLU A 209 -17.30 -24.08 -19.68
CA GLU A 209 -16.49 -23.64 -18.55
C GLU A 209 -15.45 -22.60 -18.99
N GLU A 210 -15.63 -21.35 -18.57
CA GLU A 210 -14.49 -20.43 -18.43
C GLU A 210 -13.72 -20.86 -17.17
N GLU A 211 -12.80 -21.80 -17.38
CA GLU A 211 -11.88 -22.40 -16.42
C GLU A 211 -11.05 -21.31 -15.72
N TRP A 212 -11.54 -20.85 -14.58
CA TRP A 212 -10.71 -20.19 -13.58
C TRP A 212 -10.20 -21.29 -12.64
N ASP A 213 -8.91 -21.60 -12.72
CA ASP A 213 -8.16 -22.48 -11.82
C ASP A 213 -8.41 -22.11 -10.34
N VAL A 214 -9.49 -22.65 -9.78
CA VAL A 214 -9.71 -22.68 -8.33
C VAL A 214 -8.80 -23.78 -7.82
N VAL A 215 -7.59 -23.41 -7.40
CA VAL A 215 -6.67 -24.32 -6.70
C VAL A 215 -7.42 -24.95 -5.52
N PRO A 216 -7.70 -26.27 -5.54
CA PRO A 216 -8.34 -26.93 -4.42
C PRO A 216 -7.37 -26.93 -3.24
N HIS A 217 -7.81 -26.43 -2.09
CA HIS A 217 -7.12 -26.68 -0.83
C HIS A 217 -7.17 -28.19 -0.55
N ARG A 218 -6.08 -28.91 -0.82
CA ARG A 218 -5.88 -30.24 -0.22
C ARG A 218 -5.35 -30.03 1.20
N PRO A 219 -6.09 -30.35 2.26
CA PRO A 219 -5.51 -30.42 3.59
C PRO A 219 -4.50 -31.57 3.62
N ALA A 220 -3.29 -31.27 4.08
CA ALA A 220 -2.29 -32.27 4.40
C ALA A 220 -2.79 -33.08 5.60
N ALA A 221 -3.30 -34.29 5.33
CA ALA A 221 -3.54 -35.29 6.35
C ALA A 221 -2.29 -36.17 6.48
N SER A 222 -1.59 -35.94 7.57
CA SER A 222 -0.58 -36.79 8.19
C SER A 222 -1.13 -38.17 8.58
N GLY A 223 -0.31 -39.22 8.43
CA GLY A 223 -0.27 -40.37 9.35
C GLY A 223 -1.05 -41.62 8.93
N GLY A 224 -0.31 -42.67 8.54
CA GLY A 224 -0.81 -44.04 8.43
C GLY A 224 0.35 -45.02 8.20
N GLN A 225 0.72 -45.78 9.24
CA GLN A 225 1.89 -46.65 9.39
C GLN A 225 2.08 -47.74 8.31
N PRO A 226 3.34 -48.17 8.05
CA PRO A 226 3.62 -49.42 7.35
C PRO A 226 3.35 -50.62 8.29
N LYS A 227 2.59 -51.60 7.81
CA LYS A 227 2.43 -52.92 8.44
C LYS A 227 3.78 -53.65 8.43
N GLY A 228 4.39 -53.80 9.60
CA GLY A 228 5.41 -54.82 9.83
C GLY A 228 4.71 -56.14 10.13
N ASP A 229 4.86 -57.10 9.22
CA ASP A 229 4.48 -58.50 9.42
C ASP A 229 5.72 -59.21 9.99
N LEU A 230 5.68 -59.49 11.29
CA LEU A 230 6.62 -60.33 12.04
C LEU A 230 5.74 -61.39 12.71
N GLY A 231 6.09 -62.66 12.45
CA GLY A 231 5.24 -63.84 12.65
C GLY A 231 5.13 -64.39 14.09
N GLU A 232 5.12 -65.73 14.16
CA GLU A 232 4.78 -66.64 15.27
C GLU A 232 3.28 -66.97 15.35
N GLN A 233 2.81 -68.22 15.26
CA GLN A 233 3.35 -69.55 15.59
C GLN A 233 2.92 -70.62 14.58
#